data_AF-A0A182F2C3-F1
#
_entry.id   AF-A0A182F2C3-F1
#
_cell.length_a   1.000
_cell.length_b   1.000
_cell.length_c   1.000
_cell.angle_alpha   90.00
_cell.angle_beta   90.00
_cell.angle_gamma   90.00
#
_symmetry.space_group_name_H-M   'P 1'
#
loop_
_entity.id
_entity.type
_entity.pdbx_description
1 polymer ?
#
loop_
_entity_poly.entity_id
_entity_poly.type
_entity_poly.pdbx_seq_one_letter_code
_entity_poly.pdbx_strand_id
1 'polypeptide(L)'
;MLFEAVQCGDLERVRYLLDGGADINARDDKFFNTALHRAVFARQHRRTELIELLVARGADCNALNKKRLTASELALENHLEEVAQQLIRCETEHLDDHLAYYLLIRRGNLQLFEYLIALKRLRYEEEILIIAKAYGELRLKNVPLKEPMESYLNEILINHDYWLRNEGGGGGGGGSGSTVRRRRRQLRRAENVRRLQAIVECVRELCGGYDTHNLMDVDSLFLLRLSHILENLLFVRNHYRQLPLHHVEFCIEDPGMRQKYL
;
A
#
# COMPACT_ATOMS: atom_id res chain seq x y z
N MET A 1 -25.92 -7.01 -29.16
CA MET A 1 -27.03 -6.15 -28.70
C MET A 1 -26.67 -5.28 -27.48
N LEU A 2 -26.59 -5.81 -26.24
CA LEU A 2 -26.23 -4.97 -25.07
C LEU A 2 -24.82 -4.38 -25.19
N PHE A 3 -23.82 -5.19 -25.53
CA PHE A 3 -22.43 -4.74 -25.68
C PHE A 3 -22.24 -3.66 -26.77
N GLU A 4 -23.02 -3.74 -27.86
CA GLU A 4 -22.98 -2.73 -28.94
C GLU A 4 -23.56 -1.40 -28.46
N ALA A 5 -24.69 -1.43 -27.73
CA ALA A 5 -25.29 -0.24 -27.14
C ALA A 5 -24.34 0.43 -26.14
N VAL A 6 -23.69 -0.37 -25.30
CA VAL A 6 -22.65 0.10 -24.36
C VAL A 6 -21.48 0.75 -25.11
N GLN A 7 -20.95 0.11 -26.16
CA GLN A 7 -19.83 0.65 -26.92
C GLN A 7 -20.18 1.95 -27.66
N CYS A 8 -21.41 2.07 -28.15
CA CYS A 8 -21.93 3.29 -28.75
C CYS A 8 -22.23 4.42 -27.73
N GLY A 9 -22.29 4.10 -26.44
CA GLY A 9 -22.70 5.03 -25.39
C GLY A 9 -24.19 5.37 -25.42
N ASP A 10 -25.03 4.49 -25.97
CA ASP A 10 -26.46 4.68 -26.14
C ASP A 10 -27.21 4.33 -24.84
N LEU A 11 -27.30 5.31 -23.93
CA LEU A 11 -27.89 5.13 -22.60
C LEU A 11 -29.34 4.65 -22.64
N GLU A 12 -30.15 5.19 -23.54
CA GLU A 12 -31.56 4.83 -23.65
C GLU A 12 -31.72 3.38 -24.10
N ARG A 13 -30.91 2.96 -25.09
CA ARG A 13 -30.92 1.56 -25.53
C ARG A 13 -30.38 0.62 -24.47
N VAL A 14 -29.38 1.03 -23.69
CA VAL A 14 -28.88 0.24 -22.54
C VAL A 14 -29.96 0.10 -21.48
N ARG A 15 -30.65 1.17 -21.09
CA ARG A 15 -31.79 1.13 -20.15
C ARG A 15 -32.88 0.19 -20.63
N TYR A 16 -33.33 0.37 -21.88
CA TYR A 16 -34.38 -0.46 -22.48
C TYR A 16 -34.01 -1.96 -22.46
N LEU A 17 -32.76 -2.30 -22.80
CA LEU A 17 -32.31 -3.70 -22.80
C LEU A 17 -32.24 -4.28 -21.39
N LEU A 18 -31.73 -3.52 -20.42
CA LEU A 18 -31.67 -3.95 -19.03
C LEU A 18 -33.07 -4.10 -18.42
N ASP A 19 -33.98 -3.18 -18.71
CA ASP A 19 -35.39 -3.24 -18.27
C ASP A 19 -36.13 -4.42 -18.94
N GLY A 20 -35.72 -4.79 -20.16
CA GLY A 20 -36.16 -5.99 -20.86
C GLY A 20 -35.57 -7.31 -20.35
N GLY A 21 -34.83 -7.29 -19.24
CA GLY A 21 -34.28 -8.49 -18.60
C GLY A 21 -32.93 -8.96 -19.15
N ALA A 22 -32.20 -8.11 -19.88
CA ALA A 22 -30.84 -8.44 -20.27
C ALA A 22 -29.95 -8.61 -19.03
N ASP A 23 -29.20 -9.72 -18.98
CA ASP A 23 -28.25 -9.96 -17.91
C ASP A 23 -27.09 -8.95 -17.97
N ILE A 24 -26.99 -8.11 -16.94
CA ILE A 24 -25.97 -7.07 -16.83
C ILE A 24 -24.55 -7.62 -16.67
N ASN A 25 -24.44 -8.84 -16.12
CA ASN A 25 -23.18 -9.53 -15.88
C ASN A 25 -22.84 -10.56 -16.97
N ALA A 26 -23.64 -10.59 -18.05
CA ALA A 26 -23.33 -11.38 -19.23
C ALA A 26 -21.93 -11.05 -19.75
N ARG A 27 -21.22 -12.09 -20.19
CA ARG A 27 -19.88 -11.99 -20.75
C ARG A 27 -19.95 -12.16 -22.26
N ASP A 28 -19.16 -11.36 -22.99
CA ASP A 28 -19.02 -11.56 -24.41
C ASP A 28 -18.17 -12.82 -24.72
N ASP A 29 -18.42 -13.43 -25.89
CA ASP A 29 -17.76 -14.68 -26.25
C ASP A 29 -16.28 -14.49 -26.61
N LYS A 30 -15.92 -13.28 -27.06
CA LYS A 30 -14.59 -13.00 -27.61
C LYS A 30 -13.52 -12.82 -26.53
N PHE A 31 -13.84 -12.05 -25.49
CA PHE A 31 -12.89 -11.62 -24.47
C PHE A 31 -13.39 -11.83 -23.04
N PHE A 32 -14.55 -12.47 -22.87
CA PHE A 32 -15.21 -12.62 -21.57
C PHE A 32 -15.45 -11.28 -20.88
N ASN A 33 -15.60 -10.20 -21.65
CA ASN A 33 -15.86 -8.87 -21.10
C ASN A 33 -17.33 -8.74 -20.71
N THR A 34 -17.58 -8.21 -19.51
CA THR A 34 -18.92 -7.76 -19.10
C THR A 34 -19.27 -6.41 -19.73
N ALA A 35 -20.53 -5.97 -19.59
CA ALA A 35 -20.95 -4.64 -19.99
C ALA A 35 -20.05 -3.55 -19.38
N LEU A 36 -19.64 -3.70 -18.11
CA LEU A 36 -18.75 -2.76 -17.43
C LEU A 36 -17.34 -2.71 -18.04
N HIS A 37 -16.77 -3.84 -18.48
CA HIS A 37 -15.49 -3.86 -19.20
C HIS A 37 -15.59 -3.14 -20.56
N ARG A 38 -16.70 -3.33 -21.27
CA ARG A 38 -16.92 -2.67 -22.56
C ARG A 38 -17.16 -1.16 -22.41
N ALA A 39 -17.75 -0.73 -21.29
CA ALA A 39 -17.97 0.68 -20.99
C ALA A 39 -16.66 1.49 -20.92
N VAL A 40 -15.53 0.86 -20.57
CA VAL A 40 -14.18 1.49 -20.60
C VAL A 40 -13.87 2.12 -21.97
N PHE A 41 -14.32 1.49 -23.06
CA PHE A 41 -14.09 1.93 -24.43
C PHE A 41 -15.27 2.69 -25.04
N ALA A 42 -16.32 2.98 -24.27
CA ALA A 42 -17.47 3.72 -24.75
C ALA A 42 -17.11 5.17 -25.12
N ARG A 43 -17.96 5.84 -25.90
CA ARG A 43 -17.76 7.24 -26.29
C ARG A 43 -17.59 8.14 -25.07
N GLN A 44 -16.53 8.96 -25.07
CA GLN A 44 -16.06 9.74 -23.91
C GLN A 44 -17.18 10.55 -23.23
N HIS A 45 -18.00 11.28 -24.00
CA HIS A 45 -19.03 12.17 -23.44
C HIS A 45 -20.16 11.47 -22.68
N ARG A 46 -20.40 10.18 -22.89
CA ARG A 46 -21.45 9.42 -22.21
C ARG A 46 -20.90 8.28 -21.35
N ARG A 47 -19.57 8.17 -21.25
CA ARG A 47 -18.91 7.08 -20.55
C ARG A 47 -19.19 7.11 -19.05
N THR A 48 -19.15 8.29 -18.43
CA THR A 48 -19.40 8.46 -16.99
C THR A 48 -20.82 8.05 -16.63
N GLU A 49 -21.83 8.64 -17.28
CA GLU A 49 -23.24 8.31 -17.08
C GLU A 49 -23.55 6.83 -17.35
N LEU A 50 -22.86 6.22 -18.33
CA LEU A 50 -22.99 4.81 -18.65
C LEU A 50 -22.42 3.91 -17.55
N ILE A 51 -21.25 4.24 -17.01
CA ILE A 51 -20.62 3.50 -15.91
C ILE A 51 -21.50 3.59 -14.66
N GLU A 52 -21.95 4.80 -14.31
CA GLU A 52 -22.87 5.02 -13.18
C GLU A 52 -24.15 4.22 -13.33
N LEU A 53 -24.77 4.23 -14.53
CA LEU A 53 -25.96 3.43 -14.81
C LEU A 53 -25.71 1.94 -14.62
N LEU A 54 -24.61 1.40 -15.16
CA LEU A 54 -24.31 -0.03 -15.07
C LEU A 54 -24.05 -0.44 -13.61
N VAL A 55 -23.27 0.34 -12.86
CA VAL A 55 -22.99 0.06 -11.44
C VAL A 55 -24.27 0.16 -10.61
N ALA A 56 -25.10 1.19 -10.81
CA ALA A 56 -26.38 1.34 -10.13
C ALA A 56 -27.37 0.21 -10.43
N ARG A 57 -27.26 -0.42 -11.60
CA ARG A 57 -28.06 -1.59 -12.02
C ARG A 57 -27.47 -2.93 -11.57
N GLY A 58 -26.42 -2.92 -10.75
CA GLY A 58 -25.84 -4.13 -10.14
C GLY A 58 -24.77 -4.82 -10.98
N ALA A 59 -24.06 -4.08 -11.85
CA ALA A 59 -22.90 -4.63 -12.54
C ALA A 59 -21.80 -5.04 -11.55
N ASP A 60 -21.29 -6.27 -11.70
CA ASP A 60 -20.21 -6.79 -10.87
C ASP A 60 -18.88 -6.12 -11.25
N CYS A 61 -18.42 -5.22 -10.37
CA CYS A 61 -17.14 -4.51 -10.50
C CYS A 61 -15.92 -5.43 -10.33
N ASN A 62 -16.10 -6.58 -9.69
CA ASN A 62 -15.05 -7.59 -9.47
C ASN A 62 -15.01 -8.66 -10.56
N ALA A 63 -15.90 -8.59 -11.56
CA ALA A 63 -15.90 -9.54 -12.66
C ALA A 63 -14.56 -9.48 -13.40
N LEU A 64 -14.01 -10.65 -13.73
CA LEU A 64 -12.74 -10.77 -14.45
C LEU A 64 -12.99 -11.11 -15.92
N ASN A 65 -12.30 -10.42 -16.82
CA ASN A 65 -12.27 -10.77 -18.24
C ASN A 65 -11.27 -11.90 -18.54
N LYS A 66 -11.07 -12.22 -19.83
CA LYS A 66 -10.13 -13.26 -20.28
C LYS A 66 -8.68 -13.06 -19.82
N LYS A 67 -8.26 -11.81 -19.61
CA LYS A 67 -6.93 -11.46 -19.10
C LYS A 67 -6.84 -11.50 -17.57
N ARG A 68 -7.92 -11.88 -16.87
CA ARG A 68 -8.06 -11.79 -15.41
C ARG A 68 -7.96 -10.37 -14.87
N LEU A 69 -8.48 -9.41 -15.63
CA LEU A 69 -8.56 -8.01 -15.23
C LEU A 69 -10.00 -7.65 -14.92
N THR A 70 -10.18 -6.84 -13.89
CA THR A 70 -11.43 -6.08 -13.65
C THR A 70 -11.56 -4.92 -14.63
N ALA A 71 -12.74 -4.30 -14.71
CA ALA A 71 -12.97 -3.14 -15.58
C ALA A 71 -12.03 -1.97 -15.23
N SER A 72 -11.77 -1.72 -13.94
CA SER A 72 -10.84 -0.68 -13.47
C SER A 72 -9.38 -0.99 -13.83
N GLU A 73 -8.96 -2.25 -13.74
CA GLU A 73 -7.61 -2.66 -14.13
C GLU A 73 -7.41 -2.62 -15.65
N LEU A 74 -8.46 -2.96 -16.41
CA LEU A 74 -8.44 -2.83 -17.87
C LEU A 74 -8.29 -1.37 -18.29
N ALA A 75 -8.92 -0.42 -17.58
CA ALA A 75 -8.72 1.01 -17.83
C ALA A 75 -7.27 1.44 -17.59
N LEU A 76 -6.63 0.96 -16.52
CA LEU A 76 -5.21 1.22 -16.26
C LEU A 76 -4.28 0.62 -17.32
N GLU A 77 -4.51 -0.63 -17.75
CA GLU A 77 -3.73 -1.24 -18.85
C GLU A 77 -3.79 -0.43 -20.15
N ASN A 78 -4.87 0.31 -20.37
CA ASN A 78 -5.05 1.15 -21.56
C ASN A 78 -4.71 2.62 -21.32
N HIS A 79 -4.08 2.96 -20.20
CA HIS A 79 -3.69 4.32 -19.82
C HIS A 79 -4.88 5.30 -19.72
N LEU A 80 -6.04 4.80 -19.32
CA LEU A 80 -7.27 5.58 -19.13
C LEU A 80 -7.48 5.88 -17.64
N GLU A 81 -6.58 6.69 -17.06
CA GLU A 81 -6.57 7.00 -15.62
C GLU A 81 -7.88 7.63 -15.13
N GLU A 82 -8.44 8.57 -15.90
CA GLU A 82 -9.71 9.22 -15.57
C GLU A 82 -10.85 8.18 -15.44
N VAL A 83 -10.90 7.21 -16.34
CA VAL A 83 -11.92 6.15 -16.31
C VAL A 83 -11.71 5.22 -15.14
N ALA A 84 -10.46 4.87 -14.84
CA ALA A 84 -10.13 4.05 -13.67
C ALA A 84 -10.57 4.73 -12.37
N GLN A 85 -10.32 6.04 -12.22
CA GLN A 85 -10.78 6.81 -11.06
C GLN A 85 -12.30 6.86 -10.96
N GLN A 86 -13.02 7.07 -12.08
CA GLN A 86 -14.48 7.06 -12.07
C GLN A 86 -15.04 5.68 -11.69
N LEU A 87 -14.44 4.59 -12.19
CA LEU A 87 -14.85 3.23 -11.83
C LEU A 87 -14.67 2.97 -10.33
N ILE A 88 -13.52 3.32 -9.76
CA ILE A 88 -13.27 3.18 -8.31
C ILE A 88 -14.23 4.04 -7.50
N ARG A 89 -14.52 5.26 -7.95
CA ARG A 89 -15.48 6.13 -7.29
C ARG A 89 -16.87 5.48 -7.26
N CYS A 90 -17.39 5.05 -8.40
CA CYS A 90 -18.71 4.43 -8.49
C CYS A 90 -18.78 3.11 -7.70
N GLU A 91 -17.70 2.32 -7.73
CA GLU A 91 -17.61 1.06 -6.99
C GLU A 91 -17.68 1.30 -5.47
N THR A 92 -17.01 2.34 -4.97
CA THR A 92 -16.78 2.55 -3.53
C THR A 92 -17.70 3.58 -2.89
N GLU A 93 -18.58 4.20 -3.67
CA GLU A 93 -19.57 5.16 -3.18
C GLU A 93 -20.64 4.49 -2.31
N HIS A 94 -21.04 3.27 -2.65
CA HIS A 94 -22.06 2.50 -1.91
C HIS A 94 -21.49 1.55 -0.86
N LEU A 95 -20.17 1.40 -0.79
CA LEU A 95 -19.50 0.47 0.11
C LEU A 95 -18.99 1.16 1.37
N ASP A 96 -19.03 0.46 2.50
CA ASP A 96 -18.32 0.87 3.71
C ASP A 96 -16.82 1.03 3.41
N ASP A 97 -16.19 2.04 4.01
CA ASP A 97 -14.78 2.33 3.75
C ASP A 97 -13.90 1.10 4.02
N HIS A 98 -14.11 0.40 5.13
CA HIS A 98 -13.40 -0.85 5.44
C HIS A 98 -13.50 -1.90 4.33
N LEU A 99 -14.69 -2.10 3.77
CA LEU A 99 -14.91 -3.07 2.71
C LEU A 99 -14.24 -2.61 1.40
N ALA A 100 -14.29 -1.31 1.10
CA ALA A 100 -13.60 -0.74 -0.05
C ALA A 100 -12.07 -0.96 0.03
N TYR A 101 -11.45 -0.66 1.18
CA TYR A 101 -10.02 -0.91 1.41
C TYR A 101 -9.71 -2.41 1.34
N TYR A 102 -10.51 -3.27 1.97
CA TYR A 102 -10.33 -4.72 1.93
C TYR A 102 -10.31 -5.29 0.50
N LEU A 103 -11.27 -4.88 -0.34
CA LEU A 103 -11.37 -5.36 -1.72
C LEU A 103 -10.17 -4.91 -2.56
N LEU A 104 -9.74 -3.66 -2.42
CA LEU A 104 -8.63 -3.13 -3.21
C LEU A 104 -7.27 -3.68 -2.77
N ILE A 105 -7.07 -3.89 -1.47
CA ILE A 105 -5.89 -4.61 -0.96
C ILE A 105 -5.83 -6.02 -1.54
N ARG A 106 -6.97 -6.73 -1.54
CA ARG A 106 -7.06 -8.08 -2.08
C ARG A 106 -6.74 -8.17 -3.58
N ARG A 107 -7.09 -7.15 -4.37
CA ARG A 107 -6.70 -7.06 -5.80
C ARG A 107 -5.19 -6.91 -5.97
N GLY A 108 -4.53 -6.24 -5.02
CA GLY A 108 -3.09 -6.03 -5.01
C GLY A 108 -2.59 -5.10 -6.12
N ASN A 109 -3.46 -4.20 -6.61
CA ASN A 109 -3.08 -3.16 -7.55
C ASN A 109 -2.82 -1.85 -6.80
N LEU A 110 -1.55 -1.48 -6.67
CA LEU A 110 -1.11 -0.32 -5.90
C LEU A 110 -1.70 0.99 -6.44
N GLN A 111 -1.77 1.16 -7.76
CA GLN A 111 -2.27 2.40 -8.36
C GLN A 111 -3.76 2.62 -8.06
N LEU A 112 -4.57 1.56 -8.13
CA LEU A 112 -5.99 1.65 -7.75
C LEU A 112 -6.16 1.91 -6.25
N PHE A 113 -5.26 1.36 -5.43
CA PHE A 113 -5.26 1.60 -3.99
C PHE A 113 -4.94 3.06 -3.66
N GLU A 114 -3.93 3.65 -4.31
CA GLU A 114 -3.59 5.07 -4.17
C GLU A 114 -4.74 5.99 -4.63
N TYR A 115 -5.46 5.62 -5.68
CA TYR A 115 -6.66 6.35 -6.10
C TYR A 115 -7.76 6.33 -5.04
N LEU A 116 -7.98 5.20 -4.36
CA LEU A 116 -8.95 5.14 -3.25
C LEU A 116 -8.57 6.08 -2.11
N ILE A 117 -7.30 6.07 -1.72
CA ILE A 117 -6.75 6.94 -0.67
C ILE A 117 -7.01 8.41 -1.04
N ALA A 118 -6.67 8.78 -2.28
CA ALA A 118 -6.85 10.13 -2.78
C ALA A 118 -8.33 10.56 -2.85
N LEU A 119 -9.25 9.63 -3.12
CA LEU A 119 -10.68 9.88 -3.22
C LEU A 119 -11.34 10.08 -1.85
N LYS A 120 -11.07 9.20 -0.88
CA LYS A 120 -11.76 9.21 0.42
C LYS A 120 -11.29 10.34 1.34
N ARG A 121 -10.08 10.89 1.14
CA ARG A 121 -9.51 12.03 1.89
C ARG A 121 -9.74 11.93 3.40
N LEU A 122 -9.60 10.73 3.96
CA LEU A 122 -9.79 10.47 5.38
C LEU A 122 -8.67 11.13 6.20
N ARG A 123 -8.89 11.27 7.51
CA ARG A 123 -7.80 11.65 8.40
C ARG A 123 -6.80 10.49 8.45
N TYR A 124 -5.51 10.81 8.43
CA TYR A 124 -4.42 9.83 8.41
C TYR A 124 -4.57 8.72 9.47
N GLU A 125 -5.00 9.07 10.70
CA GLU A 125 -5.19 8.10 11.79
C GLU A 125 -6.35 7.13 11.55
N GLU A 126 -7.47 7.61 11.01
CA GLU A 126 -8.64 6.80 10.72
C GLU A 126 -8.37 5.87 9.54
N GLU A 127 -7.71 6.41 8.51
CA GLU A 127 -7.32 5.67 7.32
C GLU A 127 -6.45 4.46 7.68
N ILE A 128 -5.43 4.66 8.52
CA ILE A 128 -4.51 3.59 8.87
C ILE A 128 -5.19 2.54 9.74
N LEU A 129 -6.07 2.93 10.64
CA LEU A 129 -6.84 1.96 11.43
C LEU A 129 -7.68 1.05 10.52
N ILE A 130 -8.33 1.63 9.51
CA ILE A 130 -9.14 0.89 8.53
C ILE A 130 -8.25 -0.05 7.71
N ILE A 131 -7.10 0.44 7.22
CA ILE A 131 -6.12 -0.36 6.47
C ILE A 131 -5.57 -1.51 7.32
N ALA A 132 -5.18 -1.23 8.57
CA ALA A 132 -4.65 -2.22 9.50
C ALA A 132 -5.67 -3.33 9.77
N LYS A 133 -6.94 -2.95 9.98
CA LYS A 133 -8.03 -3.89 10.18
C LYS A 133 -8.24 -4.77 8.95
N ALA A 134 -8.35 -4.17 7.77
CA ALA A 134 -8.55 -4.90 6.51
C ALA A 134 -7.37 -5.85 6.21
N TYR A 135 -6.13 -5.41 6.42
CA TYR A 135 -4.93 -6.22 6.23
C TYR A 135 -4.84 -7.36 7.25
N GLY A 136 -5.17 -7.09 8.52
CA GLY A 136 -5.24 -8.11 9.57
C GLY A 136 -6.26 -9.20 9.24
N GLU A 137 -7.45 -8.84 8.76
CA GLU A 137 -8.46 -9.79 8.32
C GLU A 137 -8.00 -10.66 7.15
N LEU A 138 -7.28 -10.08 6.18
CA LEU A 138 -6.73 -10.83 5.04
C LEU A 138 -5.65 -11.83 5.47
N ARG A 139 -4.78 -11.43 6.41
CA ARG A 139 -3.77 -12.31 7.01
C ARG A 139 -4.41 -13.46 7.78
N LEU A 140 -5.41 -13.17 8.62
CA LEU A 140 -6.14 -14.21 9.37
C LEU A 140 -6.81 -15.24 8.44
N LYS A 141 -7.30 -14.80 7.29
CA LYS A 141 -7.91 -15.66 6.26
C LYS A 141 -6.88 -16.35 5.35
N ASN A 142 -5.58 -16.16 5.56
CA ASN A 142 -4.49 -16.67 4.72
C ASN A 142 -4.69 -16.36 3.23
N VAL A 143 -5.21 -15.16 2.90
CA VAL A 143 -5.37 -14.75 1.52
C VAL A 143 -4.00 -14.31 0.97
N PRO A 144 -3.49 -14.94 -0.10
CA PRO A 144 -2.21 -14.56 -0.67
C PRO A 144 -2.30 -13.17 -1.29
N LEU A 145 -1.42 -12.27 -0.87
CA LEU A 145 -1.28 -10.92 -1.41
C LEU A 145 -0.06 -10.86 -2.34
N LYS A 146 -0.08 -9.92 -3.30
CA LYS A 146 1.09 -9.67 -4.15
C LYS A 146 2.18 -8.99 -3.32
N GLU A 147 3.43 -9.40 -3.49
CA GLU A 147 4.59 -8.86 -2.75
C GLU A 147 4.66 -7.32 -2.73
N PRO A 148 4.42 -6.59 -3.84
CA PRO A 148 4.48 -5.13 -3.83
C PRO A 148 3.42 -4.50 -2.91
N MET A 149 2.22 -5.09 -2.87
CA MET A 149 1.14 -4.61 -2.02
C MET A 149 1.44 -4.89 -0.55
N GLU A 150 1.94 -6.09 -0.25
CA GLU A 150 2.30 -6.44 1.13
C GLU A 150 3.45 -5.57 1.65
N SER A 151 4.49 -5.33 0.85
CA SER A 151 5.59 -4.45 1.21
C SER A 151 5.10 -3.03 1.52
N TYR A 152 4.24 -2.48 0.65
CA TYR A 152 3.66 -1.15 0.81
C TYR A 152 2.82 -1.03 2.09
N LEU A 153 1.95 -2.01 2.35
CA LEU A 153 1.11 -2.01 3.56
C LEU A 153 1.96 -2.14 4.82
N ASN A 154 2.96 -3.01 4.82
CA ASN A 154 3.89 -3.13 5.94
C ASN A 154 4.62 -1.81 6.19
N GLU A 155 5.08 -1.14 5.13
CA GLU A 155 5.72 0.18 5.27
C GLU A 155 4.79 1.21 5.92
N ILE A 156 3.53 1.30 5.48
CA ILE A 156 2.54 2.23 6.07
C ILE A 156 2.28 1.91 7.54
N LEU A 157 2.04 0.64 7.86
CA LEU A 157 1.69 0.20 9.21
C LEU A 157 2.86 0.34 10.18
N ILE A 158 4.08 -0.04 9.76
CA ILE A 158 5.30 0.14 10.56
C ILE A 158 5.55 1.62 10.83
N ASN A 159 5.39 2.47 9.81
CA ASN A 159 5.52 3.91 9.99
C ASN A 159 4.50 4.43 11.01
N HIS A 160 3.25 3.97 10.98
CA HIS A 160 2.21 4.41 11.92
C HIS A 160 2.45 3.98 13.37
N ASP A 161 2.77 2.70 13.60
CA ASP A 161 3.06 2.17 14.94
C ASP A 161 4.26 2.87 15.59
N TYR A 162 5.24 3.29 14.77
CA TYR A 162 6.35 4.11 15.20
C TYR A 162 5.92 5.51 15.71
N TRP A 163 4.90 6.12 15.11
CA TRP A 163 4.39 7.44 15.51
C TRP A 163 3.50 7.37 16.76
N LEU A 164 2.61 6.38 16.88
CA LEU A 164 1.73 6.24 18.05
C LEU A 164 2.50 6.05 19.36
N ARG A 165 3.57 5.25 19.35
CA ARG A 165 4.36 4.98 20.56
C ARG A 165 5.34 6.10 20.93
N ASN A 166 5.74 6.95 19.98
CA ASN A 166 6.62 8.09 20.24
C ASN A 166 5.88 9.41 20.57
N GLU A 167 4.59 9.55 20.22
CA GLU A 167 3.78 10.71 20.62
C GLU A 167 3.07 10.54 21.99
N GLY A 168 3.05 9.33 22.56
CA GLY A 168 2.50 9.01 23.89
C GLY A 168 3.26 9.57 25.10
N GLY A 169 4.08 10.62 24.93
CA GLY A 169 4.88 11.23 25.99
C GLY A 169 4.69 12.74 26.19
N GLY A 170 3.69 13.37 25.57
CA GLY A 170 3.47 14.81 25.76
C GLY A 170 2.09 15.27 25.31
N GLY A 171 1.18 15.34 26.28
CA GLY A 171 -0.21 15.71 26.06
C GLY A 171 -0.46 17.06 25.42
N GLY A 172 -1.66 17.16 24.84
CA GLY A 172 -2.55 18.33 24.75
C GLY A 172 -1.94 19.69 24.41
N GLY A 173 -2.35 20.24 23.26
CA GLY A 173 -2.45 21.69 23.11
C GLY A 173 -2.07 22.23 21.74
N GLY A 174 -3.10 22.66 20.99
CA GLY A 174 -3.17 23.99 20.38
C GLY A 174 -2.21 24.34 19.25
N GLY A 175 -2.78 24.70 18.09
CA GLY A 175 -2.07 25.09 16.89
C GLY A 175 -1.19 26.33 17.06
N SER A 176 0.08 26.19 16.69
CA SER A 176 1.00 27.24 16.19
C SER A 176 2.42 26.67 15.93
N GLY A 177 2.78 25.54 16.55
CA GLY A 177 4.13 24.96 16.49
C GLY A 177 4.47 24.01 15.32
N SER A 178 3.66 23.96 14.25
CA SER A 178 3.75 22.91 13.22
C SER A 178 5.03 23.00 12.36
N THR A 179 5.53 24.19 12.06
CA THR A 179 6.73 24.41 11.20
C THR A 179 8.05 24.16 11.93
N VAL A 180 8.18 24.62 13.19
CA VAL A 180 9.40 24.43 13.99
C VAL A 180 9.59 22.96 14.39
N ARG A 181 8.50 22.25 14.71
CA ARG A 181 8.53 20.81 14.98
C ARG A 181 8.92 20.00 13.74
N ARG A 182 8.43 20.38 12.56
CA ARG A 182 8.78 19.72 11.27
C ARG A 182 10.25 19.93 10.89
N ARG A 183 10.80 21.14 11.07
CA ARG A 183 12.21 21.45 10.81
C ARG A 183 13.16 20.73 11.78
N ARG A 184 12.82 20.67 13.07
CA ARG A 184 13.56 19.85 14.06
C ARG A 184 13.46 18.35 13.76
N ARG A 185 12.34 17.86 13.22
CA ARG A 185 12.15 16.45 12.80
C ARG A 185 13.03 16.08 11.58
N GLN A 186 13.15 16.94 10.56
CA GLN A 186 14.03 16.70 9.40
C GLN A 186 15.51 16.73 9.76
N LEU A 187 15.94 17.70 10.59
CA LEU A 187 17.33 17.79 11.07
C LEU A 187 17.74 16.54 11.85
N ARG A 188 16.83 15.96 12.65
CA ARG A 188 17.06 14.73 13.39
C ARG A 188 17.13 13.48 12.51
N ARG A 189 16.32 13.40 11.44
CA ARG A 189 16.38 12.31 10.46
C ARG A 189 17.71 12.33 9.69
N ALA A 190 18.19 13.52 9.31
CA ALA A 190 19.50 13.67 8.69
C ALA A 190 20.64 13.25 9.64
N GLU A 191 20.55 13.59 10.93
CA GLU A 191 21.54 13.22 11.93
C GLU A 191 21.61 11.70 12.18
N ASN A 192 20.45 11.02 12.26
CA ASN A 192 20.41 9.56 12.43
C ASN A 192 20.99 8.82 11.21
N VAL A 193 20.69 9.28 10.00
CA VAL A 193 21.23 8.70 8.77
C VAL A 193 22.75 8.87 8.72
N ARG A 194 23.27 10.05 9.06
CA ARG A 194 24.72 10.30 9.13
C ARG A 194 25.42 9.39 10.16
N ARG A 195 24.82 9.19 11.33
CA ARG A 195 25.39 8.33 12.38
C ARG A 195 25.37 6.84 12.00
N LEU A 196 24.32 6.39 11.32
CA LEU A 196 24.26 5.03 10.77
C LEU A 196 25.31 4.83 9.67
N GLN A 197 25.49 5.82 8.79
CA GLN A 197 26.57 5.80 7.78
C GLN A 197 27.95 5.72 8.45
N ALA A 198 28.19 6.53 9.48
CA ALA A 198 29.44 6.49 10.24
C ALA A 198 29.70 5.13 10.91
N ILE A 199 28.65 4.48 11.46
CA ILE A 199 28.76 3.12 12.01
C ILE A 199 29.16 2.13 10.90
N VAL A 200 28.48 2.16 9.75
CA VAL A 200 28.75 1.24 8.63
C VAL A 200 30.16 1.43 8.07
N GLU A 201 30.62 2.67 7.96
CA GLU A 201 31.98 3.00 7.52
C GLU A 201 33.03 2.49 8.52
N CYS A 202 32.85 2.77 9.82
CA CYS A 202 33.76 2.26 10.85
C CYS A 202 33.78 0.72 10.89
N VAL A 203 32.62 0.05 10.73
CA VAL A 203 32.55 -1.42 10.69
C VAL A 203 33.24 -1.98 9.45
N ARG A 204 33.05 -1.38 8.26
CA ARG A 204 33.77 -1.81 7.04
C ARG A 204 35.28 -1.68 7.19
N GLU A 205 35.74 -0.56 7.74
CA GLU A 205 37.17 -0.35 7.92
C GLU A 205 37.77 -1.28 8.99
N LEU A 206 37.00 -1.61 10.05
CA LEU A 206 37.41 -2.61 11.02
C LEU A 206 37.47 -4.02 10.40
N CYS A 207 36.50 -4.39 9.57
CA CYS A 207 36.49 -5.69 8.87
C CYS A 207 37.53 -5.79 7.74
N GLY A 208 37.99 -4.66 7.18
CA GLY A 208 38.98 -4.61 6.12
C GLY A 208 40.43 -4.45 6.60
N GLY A 209 40.63 -3.89 7.79
CA GLY A 209 41.96 -3.54 8.31
C GLY A 209 42.49 -4.43 9.44
N TYR A 210 41.67 -5.33 9.99
CA TYR A 210 42.04 -6.19 11.12
C TYR A 210 41.75 -7.66 10.81
N ASP A 211 42.76 -8.51 10.99
CA ASP A 211 42.66 -9.92 10.66
C ASP A 211 42.05 -10.72 11.84
N THR A 212 41.04 -11.54 11.56
CA THR A 212 40.22 -12.22 12.58
C THR A 212 40.98 -13.31 13.35
N HIS A 213 42.19 -13.65 12.92
CA HIS A 213 43.01 -14.73 13.46
C HIS A 213 44.17 -14.25 14.35
N ASN A 214 44.41 -12.93 14.45
CA ASN A 214 45.52 -12.39 15.23
C ASN A 214 45.06 -11.31 16.22
N LEU A 215 44.78 -11.71 17.47
CA LEU A 215 44.28 -10.83 18.54
C LEU A 215 45.32 -9.82 19.08
N MET A 216 46.52 -9.74 18.50
CA MET A 216 47.59 -8.83 18.92
C MET A 216 47.53 -7.46 18.23
N ASP A 217 46.71 -7.30 17.17
CA ASP A 217 46.58 -6.04 16.41
C ASP A 217 45.50 -5.10 17.00
N VAL A 218 45.15 -5.25 18.29
CA VAL A 218 44.17 -4.39 18.97
C VAL A 218 44.85 -3.08 19.40
N ASP A 219 45.07 -2.19 18.44
CA ASP A 219 45.66 -0.88 18.68
C ASP A 219 44.66 0.13 19.28
N SER A 220 45.16 1.23 19.83
CA SER A 220 44.35 2.36 20.33
C SER A 220 43.32 2.86 19.32
N LEU A 221 43.63 2.74 18.01
CA LEU A 221 42.75 3.11 16.91
C LEU A 221 41.55 2.16 16.78
N PHE A 222 41.75 0.86 17.04
CA PHE A 222 40.67 -0.13 17.07
C PHE A 222 39.70 0.18 18.21
N LEU A 223 40.22 0.42 19.42
CA LEU A 223 39.41 0.76 20.59
C LEU A 223 38.65 2.08 20.42
N LEU A 224 39.27 3.08 19.81
CA LEU A 224 38.61 4.37 19.51
C LEU A 224 37.44 4.19 18.53
N ARG A 225 37.63 3.40 17.48
CA ARG A 225 36.59 3.10 16.49
C ARG A 225 35.47 2.25 17.08
N LEU A 226 35.82 1.28 17.93
CA LEU A 226 34.84 0.49 18.68
C LEU A 226 34.03 1.37 19.63
N SER A 227 34.67 2.28 20.37
CA SER A 227 33.98 3.27 21.22
C SER A 227 33.06 4.15 20.40
N HIS A 228 33.52 4.63 19.23
CA HIS A 228 32.71 5.46 18.34
C HIS A 228 31.49 4.71 17.78
N ILE A 229 31.66 3.44 17.39
CA ILE A 229 30.56 2.56 16.99
C ILE A 229 29.60 2.37 18.17
N LEU A 230 30.11 2.07 19.36
CA LEU A 230 29.30 1.83 20.55
C LEU A 230 28.55 3.09 20.98
N GLU A 231 29.14 4.28 20.93
CA GLU A 231 28.48 5.54 21.26
C GLU A 231 27.37 5.87 20.27
N ASN A 232 27.62 5.74 18.96
CA ASN A 232 26.60 5.96 17.95
C ASN A 232 25.52 4.87 17.99
N LEU A 233 25.88 3.61 18.24
CA LEU A 233 24.93 2.53 18.47
C LEU A 233 24.15 2.73 19.76
N LEU A 234 24.73 3.28 20.83
CA LEU A 234 24.03 3.55 22.08
C LEU A 234 23.09 4.74 21.93
N PHE A 235 23.50 5.76 21.17
CA PHE A 235 22.64 6.88 20.79
C PHE A 235 21.46 6.36 19.97
N VAL A 236 21.71 5.63 18.87
CA VAL A 236 20.67 4.99 18.07
C VAL A 236 19.84 4.05 18.95
N ARG A 237 20.43 3.10 19.67
CA ARG A 237 19.73 2.15 20.55
C ARG A 237 18.95 2.82 21.67
N ASN A 238 19.38 3.91 22.27
CA ASN A 238 18.59 4.61 23.29
C ASN A 238 17.41 5.37 22.66
N HIS A 239 17.56 5.83 21.42
CA HIS A 239 16.44 6.37 20.63
C HIS A 239 15.51 5.27 20.08
N TYR A 240 16.06 4.07 19.83
CA TYR A 240 15.37 2.90 19.27
C TYR A 240 14.99 1.87 20.34
N ARG A 241 15.26 2.12 21.64
CA ARG A 241 14.93 1.26 22.79
C ARG A 241 13.42 1.13 23.05
N GLN A 242 12.63 1.73 22.18
CA GLN A 242 11.18 1.56 22.08
C GLN A 242 10.77 0.60 20.93
N LEU A 243 11.68 -0.17 20.36
CA LEU A 243 11.32 -1.29 19.47
C LEU A 243 11.05 -2.56 20.29
N PRO A 244 9.84 -3.13 20.21
CA PRO A 244 9.52 -4.39 20.89
C PRO A 244 10.26 -5.57 20.23
N LEU A 245 10.62 -6.57 21.05
CA LEU A 245 11.39 -7.78 20.68
C LEU A 245 10.91 -8.50 19.40
N HIS A 246 9.62 -8.41 19.05
CA HIS A 246 9.07 -9.04 17.85
C HIS A 246 9.63 -8.48 16.53
N HIS A 247 10.20 -7.26 16.53
CA HIS A 247 10.88 -6.69 15.36
C HIS A 247 12.29 -7.26 15.16
N VAL A 248 12.90 -7.86 16.19
CA VAL A 248 14.23 -8.48 16.08
C VAL A 248 14.12 -9.88 15.48
N GLU A 249 13.07 -10.63 15.81
CA GLU A 249 12.76 -11.91 15.15
C GLU A 249 12.51 -11.71 13.64
N PHE A 250 11.79 -10.65 13.27
CA PHE A 250 11.48 -10.33 11.87
C PHE A 250 12.71 -10.02 10.98
N CYS A 251 13.80 -9.51 11.56
CA CYS A 251 15.04 -9.22 10.81
C CYS A 251 16.07 -10.36 10.85
N ILE A 252 15.88 -11.37 11.71
CA ILE A 252 16.80 -12.50 11.89
C ILE A 252 16.27 -13.77 11.20
N GLU A 253 14.98 -13.85 10.86
CA GLU A 253 14.40 -14.97 10.11
C GLU A 253 14.84 -14.96 8.64
N ASP A 254 16.03 -15.53 8.43
CA ASP A 254 16.58 -15.94 7.15
C ASP A 254 15.65 -16.98 6.49
N PRO A 255 15.16 -16.77 5.24
CA PRO A 255 14.27 -17.70 4.55
C PRO A 255 14.83 -19.13 4.37
N GLY A 256 16.12 -19.35 4.62
CA GLY A 256 16.78 -20.66 4.58
C GLY A 256 16.58 -21.58 5.80
N MET A 257 16.05 -21.09 6.93
CA MET A 257 15.93 -21.89 8.17
C MET A 257 14.62 -22.71 8.28
N ARG A 258 13.70 -22.62 7.32
CA ARG A 258 12.43 -23.39 7.32
C ARG A 258 12.56 -24.90 7.07
N GLN A 259 13.77 -25.43 6.90
CA GLN A 259 13.97 -26.84 6.54
C GLN A 259 14.55 -27.73 7.63
N LYS A 260 14.70 -27.25 8.86
CA LYS A 260 15.29 -28.06 9.95
C LYS A 260 14.40 -28.42 11.13
N TYR A 261 13.15 -28.00 11.16
CA TYR A 261 12.22 -28.49 12.17
C TYR A 261 10.93 -28.91 11.48
N LEU A 262 10.89 -30.23 11.25
CA LEU A 262 9.74 -31.06 10.90
C LEU A 262 8.47 -30.65 11.64
#